data_AF-M2S9V1-F1
#
_entry.id   AF-M2S9V1-F1
#
_cell.length_a   1.000
_cell.length_b   1.000
_cell.length_c   1.000
_cell.angle_alpha   90.00
_cell.angle_beta   90.00
_cell.angle_gamma   90.00
#
_symmetry.space_group_name_H-M   'P 1'
#
loop_
_entity.id
_entity.type
_entity.pdbx_description
1 polymer ?
#
loop_
_entity_poly.entity_id
_entity_poly.type
_entity_poly.pdbx_seq_one_letter_code
_entity_poly.pdbx_strand_id
1 'polypeptide(L)'
;MISNPSETKVSNFDDFSVFDVTPDPDELARKHKKPNDHGSVSIKELYRYAGFIDYILLIGGIIGAMAAGVLQPMQMLVMGDMMDTFDTSSMQNMDFSNISKAEQIEMNYELTASVADTINDLVLKMIYFAIGTTVGMFLMHFCFFVLSERQGIKIRMLYFRALLRQDAGWYDFHESGELTSRIASDVQQIQDGMSQKFGVLFQTICGFIAGYAIGFSKCWDLTLVIMAVTPFMLITVLFLGFFATKFTAKGENSLSDAGAIAEATIGNMRTVQSLGQEHEFADAYDKKMDSIKKYYILRAQVVGVGLGMLLFFMMGSLALGSWYGSLVIRGKGASKDCSAGTVMVVFMSVLMATMSIAQVAMPINALSTAQAAAYRIYQTIDRIPDIDCRSTAGLVPTECIGNIKLEDVQFRYPTRPNKQILGGLDLEIKKGETVALVGASGCGKSTTIQLVQRVYDPVGGKVTLDGNDLRELNLKWLRNQIGLVGQEPILFACTIRENIMLGARDGETPTEEEMIECAKMANAHEFISHLPEGYDTMV
;
A
#
# COMPACT_ATOMS: atom_id res chain seq x y z
N MET A 1 -41.45 -32.69 -9.06
CA MET A 1 -42.02 -31.33 -9.00
C MET A 1 -40.87 -30.40 -8.63
N ILE A 2 -40.09 -30.01 -9.65
CA ILE A 2 -40.17 -28.71 -10.34
C ILE A 2 -39.75 -27.57 -9.40
N SER A 3 -38.52 -27.09 -9.56
CA SER A 3 -38.29 -25.68 -9.92
C SER A 3 -36.89 -25.58 -10.55
N ASN A 4 -36.89 -25.28 -11.85
CA ASN A 4 -35.71 -24.85 -12.61
C ASN A 4 -35.09 -23.63 -11.94
N PRO A 5 -33.75 -23.51 -11.86
CA PRO A 5 -33.12 -22.21 -11.80
C PRO A 5 -33.27 -21.57 -13.18
N SER A 6 -34.08 -20.52 -13.21
CA SER A 6 -34.27 -19.64 -14.36
C SER A 6 -32.93 -19.17 -14.91
N GLU A 7 -32.75 -19.36 -16.21
CA GLU A 7 -31.82 -18.67 -17.09
C GLU A 7 -31.75 -17.18 -16.70
N THR A 8 -30.68 -16.81 -16.00
CA THR A 8 -30.31 -15.42 -15.88
C THR A 8 -29.63 -15.08 -17.20
N LYS A 9 -30.42 -14.57 -18.15
CA LYS A 9 -29.89 -13.93 -19.34
C LYS A 9 -28.81 -12.94 -18.90
N VAL A 10 -27.57 -13.26 -19.21
CA VAL A 10 -26.43 -12.33 -19.14
C VAL A 10 -26.79 -11.19 -20.07
N SER A 11 -27.33 -10.13 -19.51
CA SER A 11 -27.57 -8.88 -20.21
C SER A 11 -26.22 -8.40 -20.70
N ASN A 12 -26.11 -8.16 -22.01
CA ASN A 12 -25.02 -7.45 -22.67
C ASN A 12 -24.46 -6.36 -21.74
N PHE A 13 -23.37 -6.68 -21.05
CA PHE A 13 -22.46 -5.65 -20.63
C PHE A 13 -21.87 -5.14 -21.93
N ASP A 14 -22.02 -3.84 -22.22
CA ASP A 14 -21.07 -3.19 -23.11
C ASP A 14 -19.69 -3.51 -22.54
N ASP A 15 -19.01 -4.44 -23.22
CA ASP A 15 -17.70 -4.93 -22.85
C ASP A 15 -16.82 -3.71 -22.64
N PHE A 16 -16.22 -3.61 -21.45
CA PHE A 16 -15.36 -2.54 -20.97
C PHE A 16 -15.95 -1.36 -20.19
N SER A 17 -17.26 -1.26 -19.95
CA SER A 17 -17.82 -0.22 -19.04
C SER A 17 -17.31 -0.31 -17.58
N VAL A 18 -16.83 -1.49 -17.15
CA VAL A 18 -16.14 -1.68 -15.85
C VAL A 18 -14.80 -0.92 -15.78
N PHE A 19 -14.24 -0.52 -16.93
CA PHE A 19 -12.97 0.21 -17.04
C PHE A 19 -13.13 1.70 -17.39
N ASP A 20 -14.37 2.19 -17.50
CA ASP A 20 -14.70 3.62 -17.64
C ASP A 20 -14.56 4.32 -16.28
N VAL A 21 -13.30 4.51 -15.87
CA VAL A 21 -12.97 5.32 -14.71
C VAL A 21 -13.02 6.79 -15.12
N THR A 22 -13.97 7.54 -14.58
CA THR A 22 -13.99 9.00 -14.68
C THR A 22 -13.10 9.64 -13.61
N PRO A 23 -12.21 10.59 -13.94
CA PRO A 23 -11.93 11.13 -15.29
C PRO A 23 -11.00 10.24 -16.12
N ASP A 24 -11.10 10.37 -17.46
CA ASP A 24 -10.33 9.58 -18.43
C ASP A 24 -8.82 9.74 -18.16
N PRO A 25 -8.05 8.65 -17.98
CA PRO A 25 -6.62 8.72 -17.75
C PRO A 25 -5.84 9.47 -18.84
N ASP A 26 -6.32 9.48 -20.09
CA ASP A 26 -5.69 10.29 -21.15
C ASP A 26 -5.91 11.80 -20.93
N GLU A 27 -6.99 12.21 -20.26
CA GLU A 27 -7.25 13.59 -19.83
C GLU A 27 -6.39 13.97 -18.61
N LEU A 28 -6.14 13.01 -17.69
CA LEU A 28 -5.24 13.18 -16.56
C LEU A 28 -3.76 13.20 -16.99
N ALA A 29 -3.36 12.39 -17.97
CA ALA A 29 -2.00 12.37 -18.52
C ALA A 29 -1.66 13.69 -19.23
N ARG A 30 -2.62 14.31 -19.93
CA ARG A 30 -2.45 15.65 -20.54
C ARG A 30 -2.24 16.77 -19.52
N LYS A 31 -2.65 16.58 -18.26
CA LYS A 31 -2.61 17.61 -17.21
C LYS A 31 -1.37 17.57 -16.31
N HIS A 32 -0.59 16.49 -16.30
CA HIS A 32 0.48 16.30 -15.33
C HIS A 32 1.87 16.21 -15.95
N LYS A 33 2.82 17.00 -15.40
CA LYS A 33 4.26 16.96 -15.72
C LYS A 33 4.85 15.61 -15.29
N LYS A 34 5.85 15.12 -16.03
CA LYS A 34 6.66 13.94 -15.66
C LYS A 34 7.04 13.99 -14.17
N PRO A 35 6.86 12.90 -13.40
CA PRO A 35 7.27 12.86 -12.00
C PRO A 35 8.77 13.15 -11.86
N ASN A 36 9.13 13.97 -10.88
CA ASN A 36 10.52 14.32 -10.59
C ASN A 36 11.32 13.07 -10.18
N ASP A 37 12.57 12.99 -10.64
CA ASP A 37 13.45 11.81 -10.57
C ASP A 37 14.07 11.58 -9.18
N HIS A 38 13.24 11.51 -8.14
CA HIS A 38 13.67 11.38 -6.73
C HIS A 38 13.25 10.05 -6.07
N GLY A 39 12.82 9.04 -6.84
CA GLY A 39 12.47 7.72 -6.31
C GLY A 39 11.30 7.70 -5.31
N SER A 40 10.59 8.82 -5.15
CA SER A 40 9.45 8.97 -4.24
C SER A 40 8.50 10.04 -4.75
N VAL A 41 7.20 9.85 -4.50
CA VAL A 41 6.13 10.77 -4.89
C VAL A 41 5.81 11.72 -3.74
N SER A 42 5.47 12.98 -4.03
CA SER A 42 5.06 13.92 -2.98
C SER A 42 3.69 13.54 -2.37
N ILE A 43 3.40 13.96 -1.13
CA ILE A 43 2.10 13.67 -0.49
C ILE A 43 0.93 14.22 -1.33
N LYS A 44 1.11 15.34 -2.04
CA LYS A 44 0.07 15.89 -2.92
C LYS A 44 -0.19 15.01 -4.13
N GLU A 45 0.88 14.51 -4.75
CA GLU A 45 0.77 13.60 -5.90
C GLU A 45 0.26 12.21 -5.49
N LEU A 46 0.50 11.78 -4.23
CA LEU A 46 -0.08 10.56 -3.67
C LEU A 46 -1.62 10.60 -3.76
N TYR A 47 -2.24 11.75 -3.52
CA TYR A 47 -3.69 11.96 -3.64
C TYR A 47 -4.13 12.49 -5.02
N ARG A 48 -3.34 12.30 -6.09
CA ARG A 48 -3.65 12.82 -7.45
C ARG A 48 -5.01 12.36 -8.00
N TYR A 49 -5.47 11.15 -7.65
CA TYR A 49 -6.76 10.59 -8.11
C TYR A 49 -7.92 10.82 -7.14
N ALA A 50 -7.73 11.69 -6.13
CA ALA A 50 -8.77 12.08 -5.19
C ALA A 50 -9.85 12.94 -5.88
N GLY A 51 -11.10 12.47 -5.82
CA GLY A 51 -12.27 13.26 -6.23
C GLY A 51 -12.77 14.18 -5.12
N PHE A 52 -13.84 14.93 -5.39
CA PHE A 52 -14.45 15.85 -4.43
C PHE A 52 -14.87 15.17 -3.12
N ILE A 53 -15.53 14.00 -3.21
CA ILE A 53 -15.92 13.20 -2.04
C ILE A 53 -14.69 12.76 -1.24
N ASP A 54 -13.61 12.39 -1.94
CA ASP A 54 -12.39 11.91 -1.33
C ASP A 54 -11.69 13.05 -0.54
N TYR A 55 -11.74 14.30 -1.05
CA TYR A 55 -11.29 15.48 -0.30
C TYR A 55 -12.16 15.81 0.92
N ILE A 56 -13.48 15.64 0.83
CA ILE A 56 -14.38 15.80 1.99
C ILE A 56 -14.03 14.77 3.07
N LEU A 57 -13.83 13.52 2.69
CA LEU A 57 -13.42 12.45 3.61
C LEU A 57 -12.05 12.76 4.22
N LEU A 58 -11.08 13.24 3.44
CA LEU A 58 -9.76 13.64 3.95
C LEU A 58 -9.88 14.74 5.01
N ILE A 59 -10.62 15.81 4.72
CA ILE A 59 -10.80 16.94 5.64
C ILE A 59 -11.57 16.49 6.89
N GLY A 60 -12.65 15.72 6.73
CA GLY A 60 -13.41 15.14 7.82
C GLY A 60 -12.51 14.28 8.72
N GLY A 61 -11.74 13.36 8.14
CA GLY A 61 -10.81 12.50 8.86
C GLY A 61 -9.76 13.28 9.64
N ILE A 62 -9.19 14.36 9.06
CA ILE A 62 -8.25 15.25 9.77
C ILE A 62 -8.94 15.94 10.94
N ILE A 63 -10.14 16.48 10.78
CA ILE A 63 -10.90 17.12 11.87
C ILE A 63 -11.17 16.10 12.99
N GLY A 64 -11.59 14.88 12.65
CA GLY A 64 -11.79 13.79 13.60
C GLY A 64 -10.50 13.43 14.36
N ALA A 65 -9.38 13.35 13.65
CA ALA A 65 -8.06 13.09 14.24
C ALA A 65 -7.62 14.19 15.20
N MET A 66 -7.79 15.46 14.80
CA MET A 66 -7.48 16.63 15.63
C MET A 66 -8.36 16.64 16.88
N ALA A 67 -9.67 16.41 16.75
CA ALA A 67 -10.60 16.35 17.87
C ALA A 67 -10.23 15.22 18.85
N ALA A 68 -9.99 14.01 18.34
CA ALA A 68 -9.58 12.87 19.17
C ALA A 68 -8.24 13.14 19.88
N GLY A 69 -7.29 13.81 19.22
CA GLY A 69 -6.00 14.17 19.78
C GLY A 69 -6.10 15.19 20.93
N VAL A 70 -6.97 16.19 20.80
CA VAL A 70 -7.16 17.25 21.82
C VAL A 70 -8.01 16.77 22.99
N LEU A 71 -9.04 15.95 22.74
CA LEU A 71 -9.94 15.47 23.78
C LEU A 71 -9.25 14.54 24.80
N GLN A 72 -8.24 13.79 24.38
CA GLN A 72 -7.50 12.87 25.25
C GLN A 72 -6.79 13.56 26.42
N PRO A 73 -5.96 14.61 26.23
CA PRO A 73 -5.40 15.37 27.34
C PRO A 73 -6.43 16.25 28.05
N MET A 74 -7.49 16.73 27.38
CA MET A 74 -8.57 17.46 28.05
C MET A 74 -9.32 16.62 29.08
N GLN A 75 -9.47 15.31 28.85
CA GLN A 75 -10.07 14.39 29.83
C GLN A 75 -9.34 14.43 31.18
N MET A 76 -8.03 14.72 31.19
CA MET A 76 -7.26 14.82 32.43
C MET A 76 -7.67 16.01 33.29
N LEU A 77 -8.24 17.07 32.72
CA LEU A 77 -8.81 18.19 33.49
C LEU A 77 -9.93 17.74 34.40
N VAL A 78 -10.85 16.93 33.87
CA VAL A 78 -11.98 16.38 34.64
C VAL A 78 -11.48 15.45 35.75
N MET A 79 -10.41 14.69 35.47
CA MET A 79 -9.78 13.84 36.48
C MET A 79 -9.09 14.65 37.59
N GLY A 80 -8.54 15.83 37.27
CA GLY A 80 -8.04 16.79 38.24
C GLY A 80 -9.13 17.34 39.14
N ASP A 81 -10.22 17.83 38.54
CA ASP A 81 -11.37 18.37 39.28
C ASP A 81 -11.98 17.31 40.21
N MET A 82 -12.01 16.05 39.76
CA MET A 82 -12.42 14.90 40.58
C MET A 82 -11.49 14.72 41.78
N MET A 83 -10.17 14.79 41.58
CA MET A 83 -9.21 14.64 42.67
C MET A 83 -9.32 15.78 43.70
N ASP A 84 -9.56 17.02 43.23
CA ASP A 84 -9.78 18.18 44.10
C ASP A 84 -11.08 18.05 44.90
N THR A 85 -12.11 17.41 44.35
CA THR A 85 -13.40 17.16 45.06
C THR A 85 -13.25 16.16 46.21
N PHE A 86 -12.35 15.18 46.08
CA PHE A 86 -12.06 14.21 47.15
C PHE A 86 -11.05 14.72 48.17
N ASP A 87 -10.33 15.81 47.88
CA ASP A 87 -9.38 16.43 48.80
C ASP A 87 -10.13 17.16 49.94
N THR A 88 -10.34 16.44 51.04
CA THR A 88 -11.02 16.92 52.26
C THR A 88 -10.07 17.68 53.19
N SER A 89 -8.96 18.23 52.68
CA SER A 89 -8.00 19.03 53.45
C SER A 89 -8.61 20.26 54.15
N SER A 90 -9.73 20.78 53.64
CA SER A 90 -10.55 21.80 54.30
C SER A 90 -11.28 21.30 55.57
N MET A 91 -11.48 19.98 55.72
CA MET A 91 -12.08 19.38 56.91
C MET A 91 -11.10 19.05 58.03
N GLN A 92 -9.81 18.85 57.72
CA GLN A 92 -8.80 18.56 58.75
C GLN A 92 -8.50 19.76 59.67
N ASN A 93 -8.81 20.98 59.23
CA ASN A 93 -8.59 22.21 60.00
C ASN A 93 -9.82 22.63 60.83
N MET A 94 -10.93 21.89 60.81
CA MET A 94 -12.07 22.15 61.70
C MET A 94 -11.87 21.45 63.05
N ASP A 95 -11.84 22.23 64.14
CA ASP A 95 -11.75 21.70 65.49
C ASP A 95 -13.10 21.11 65.92
N PHE A 96 -13.30 19.81 65.65
CA PHE A 96 -14.51 19.05 65.98
C PHE A 96 -14.80 18.96 67.49
N SER A 97 -13.91 19.45 68.35
CA SER A 97 -14.06 19.42 69.80
C SER A 97 -15.11 20.40 70.36
N ASN A 98 -15.47 21.45 69.61
CA ASN A 98 -16.38 22.51 70.04
C ASN A 98 -17.79 22.45 69.41
N ILE A 99 -18.13 21.42 68.64
CA ILE A 99 -19.37 21.34 67.85
C ILE A 99 -20.27 20.22 68.38
N SER A 100 -21.58 20.48 68.51
CA SER A 100 -22.58 19.51 68.97
C SER A 100 -22.66 18.29 68.03
N LYS A 101 -22.86 17.08 68.57
CA LYS A 101 -23.06 15.85 67.76
C LYS A 101 -24.20 15.98 66.74
N ALA A 102 -25.21 16.81 67.01
CA ALA A 102 -26.31 17.05 66.08
C ALA A 102 -25.87 17.92 64.87
N GLU A 103 -25.12 18.99 65.12
CA GLU A 103 -24.55 19.85 64.08
C GLU A 103 -23.49 19.12 63.24
N GLN A 104 -22.74 18.19 63.84
CA GLN A 104 -21.80 17.32 63.10
C GLN A 104 -22.52 16.38 62.13
N ILE A 105 -23.70 15.87 62.48
CA ILE A 105 -24.47 14.98 61.61
C ILE A 105 -25.08 15.77 60.44
N GLU A 106 -25.57 16.98 60.69
CA GLU A 106 -26.15 17.86 59.66
C GLU A 106 -25.09 18.34 58.66
N MET A 107 -23.92 18.79 59.14
CA MET A 107 -22.79 19.14 58.26
C MET A 107 -22.27 17.96 57.44
N ASN A 108 -22.24 16.75 58.01
CA ASN A 108 -21.85 15.55 57.27
C ASN A 108 -22.88 15.20 56.18
N TYR A 109 -24.18 15.41 56.42
CA TYR A 109 -25.22 15.18 55.43
C TYR A 109 -25.16 16.22 54.28
N GLU A 110 -25.00 17.51 54.60
CA GLU A 110 -24.83 18.58 53.60
C GLU A 110 -23.57 18.39 52.77
N LEU A 111 -22.45 17.99 53.39
CA LEU A 111 -21.21 17.70 52.69
C LEU A 111 -21.37 16.47 51.76
N THR A 112 -22.01 15.41 52.25
CA THR A 112 -22.24 14.20 51.43
C THR A 112 -23.14 14.52 50.24
N ALA A 113 -24.15 15.38 50.42
CA ALA A 113 -25.01 15.85 49.34
C ALA A 113 -24.25 16.73 48.33
N SER A 114 -23.44 17.68 48.79
CA SER A 114 -22.62 18.55 47.93
C SER A 114 -21.56 17.77 47.14
N VAL A 115 -20.91 16.79 47.76
CA VAL A 115 -19.96 15.89 47.09
C VAL A 115 -20.69 15.00 46.08
N ALA A 116 -21.87 14.47 46.41
CA ALA A 116 -22.67 13.67 45.48
C ALA A 116 -23.10 14.47 44.24
N ASP A 117 -23.53 15.72 44.40
CA ASP A 117 -23.90 16.59 43.28
C ASP A 117 -22.70 16.95 42.40
N THR A 118 -21.55 17.21 43.00
CA THR A 118 -20.29 17.48 42.27
C THR A 118 -19.81 16.25 41.50
N ILE A 119 -19.91 15.06 42.10
CA ILE A 119 -19.58 13.79 41.43
C ILE A 119 -20.52 13.54 40.24
N ASN A 120 -21.82 13.81 40.38
CA ASN A 120 -22.78 13.64 39.29
C ASN A 120 -22.46 14.53 38.08
N ASP A 121 -22.08 15.79 38.31
CA ASP A 121 -21.63 16.70 37.24
C ASP A 121 -20.33 16.23 36.56
N LEU A 122 -19.37 15.73 37.35
CA LEU A 122 -18.12 15.16 36.83
C LEU A 122 -18.36 13.90 35.99
N VAL A 123 -19.24 13.00 36.43
CA VAL A 123 -19.61 11.79 35.68
C VAL A 123 -20.27 12.18 34.35
N LEU A 124 -21.18 13.17 34.34
CA LEU A 124 -21.78 13.68 33.11
C LEU A 124 -20.72 14.25 32.17
N LYS A 125 -19.77 15.04 32.67
CA LYS A 125 -18.63 15.54 31.87
C LYS A 125 -17.80 14.40 31.29
N MET A 126 -17.46 13.36 32.07
CA MET A 126 -16.73 12.18 31.58
C MET A 126 -17.49 11.45 30.47
N ILE A 127 -18.82 11.32 30.60
CA ILE A 127 -19.67 10.71 29.55
C ILE A 127 -19.64 11.55 28.28
N TYR A 128 -19.76 12.89 28.37
CA TYR A 128 -19.66 13.77 27.20
C TYR A 128 -18.29 13.68 26.51
N PHE A 129 -17.19 13.62 27.28
CA PHE A 129 -15.86 13.39 26.73
C PHE A 129 -15.74 12.01 26.06
N ALA A 130 -16.28 10.95 26.67
CA ALA A 130 -16.26 9.61 26.11
C ALA A 130 -17.05 9.52 24.78
N ILE A 131 -18.22 10.16 24.71
CA ILE A 131 -19.00 10.26 23.47
C ILE A 131 -18.22 11.06 22.43
N GLY A 132 -17.65 12.21 22.81
CA GLY A 132 -16.86 13.05 21.91
C GLY A 132 -15.63 12.35 21.34
N THR A 133 -14.87 11.63 22.18
CA THR A 133 -13.69 10.87 21.74
C THR A 133 -14.09 9.70 20.85
N THR A 134 -15.16 8.98 21.19
CA THR A 134 -15.68 7.87 20.38
C THR A 134 -16.11 8.35 18.99
N VAL A 135 -16.87 9.45 18.93
CA VAL A 135 -17.31 10.05 17.65
C VAL A 135 -16.11 10.56 16.85
N GLY A 136 -15.17 11.24 17.50
CA GLY A 136 -13.95 11.73 16.84
C GLY A 136 -13.08 10.61 16.27
N MET A 137 -12.85 9.55 17.06
CA MET A 137 -12.12 8.36 16.61
C MET A 137 -12.86 7.62 15.51
N PHE A 138 -14.18 7.42 15.63
CA PHE A 138 -14.98 6.77 14.61
C PHE A 138 -14.90 7.54 13.28
N LEU A 139 -15.08 8.86 13.34
CA LEU A 139 -15.01 9.73 12.16
C LEU A 139 -13.63 9.69 11.51
N MET A 140 -12.55 9.71 12.31
CA MET A 140 -11.19 9.52 11.80
C MET A 140 -11.02 8.18 11.08
N HIS A 141 -11.32 7.06 11.75
CA HIS A 141 -11.10 5.72 11.20
C HIS A 141 -11.96 5.48 9.96
N PHE A 142 -13.25 5.83 10.03
CA PHE A 142 -14.20 5.65 8.93
C PHE A 142 -13.79 6.47 7.71
N CYS A 143 -13.51 7.77 7.87
CA CYS A 143 -13.15 8.63 6.75
C CYS A 143 -11.86 8.18 6.06
N PHE A 144 -10.81 7.86 6.84
CA PHE A 144 -9.54 7.41 6.27
C PHE A 144 -9.62 6.01 5.65
N PHE A 145 -10.37 5.09 6.25
CA PHE A 145 -10.57 3.75 5.70
C PHE A 145 -11.31 3.79 4.35
N VAL A 146 -12.44 4.52 4.29
CA VAL A 146 -13.21 4.65 3.05
C VAL A 146 -12.39 5.38 1.98
N LEU A 147 -11.62 6.40 2.36
CA LEU A 147 -10.71 7.10 1.46
C LEU A 147 -9.65 6.16 0.87
N SER A 148 -8.95 5.39 1.71
CA SER A 148 -7.89 4.48 1.26
C SER A 148 -8.41 3.37 0.36
N GLU A 149 -9.59 2.82 0.64
CA GLU A 149 -10.20 1.79 -0.21
C GLU A 149 -10.62 2.33 -1.57
N ARG A 150 -11.31 3.48 -1.61
CA ARG A 150 -11.73 4.12 -2.87
C ARG A 150 -10.55 4.47 -3.76
N GLN A 151 -9.48 5.01 -3.18
CA GLN A 151 -8.27 5.34 -3.90
C GLN A 151 -7.52 4.08 -4.36
N GLY A 152 -7.40 3.07 -3.51
CA GLY A 152 -6.77 1.81 -3.86
C GLY A 152 -7.43 1.10 -5.03
N ILE A 153 -8.77 1.03 -5.05
CA ILE A 153 -9.53 0.45 -6.17
C ILE A 153 -9.27 1.20 -7.48
N LYS A 154 -9.34 2.54 -7.47
CA LYS A 154 -9.04 3.37 -8.64
C LYS A 154 -7.62 3.15 -9.15
N ILE A 155 -6.62 3.17 -8.25
CA ILE A 155 -5.22 2.97 -8.60
C ILE A 155 -5.00 1.56 -9.18
N ARG A 156 -5.62 0.52 -8.61
CA ARG A 156 -5.57 -0.85 -9.15
C ARG A 156 -6.10 -0.92 -10.58
N MET A 157 -7.27 -0.34 -10.84
CA MET A 157 -7.87 -0.34 -12.18
C MET A 157 -7.02 0.42 -13.19
N LEU A 158 -6.50 1.59 -12.81
CA LEU A 158 -5.64 2.41 -13.66
C LEU A 158 -4.31 1.72 -13.96
N TYR A 159 -3.69 1.10 -12.95
CA TYR A 159 -2.45 0.36 -13.12
C TYR A 159 -2.65 -0.88 -14.00
N PHE A 160 -3.70 -1.66 -13.78
CA PHE A 160 -4.03 -2.80 -14.63
C PHE A 160 -4.30 -2.38 -16.08
N ARG A 161 -5.06 -1.28 -16.28
CA ARG A 161 -5.29 -0.68 -17.60
C ARG A 161 -3.98 -0.23 -18.26
N ALA A 162 -3.06 0.35 -17.49
CA ALA A 162 -1.76 0.78 -17.98
C ALA A 162 -0.86 -0.39 -18.36
N LEU A 163 -0.88 -1.48 -17.58
CA LEU A 163 -0.17 -2.72 -17.92
C LEU A 163 -0.62 -3.24 -19.28
N LEU A 164 -1.92 -3.48 -19.49
CA LEU A 164 -2.46 -3.96 -20.77
C LEU A 164 -2.13 -3.09 -22.00
N ARG A 165 -1.76 -1.82 -21.80
CA ARG A 165 -1.36 -0.90 -22.89
C ARG A 165 0.11 -1.02 -23.27
N GLN A 166 1.00 -1.53 -22.40
CA GLN A 166 2.44 -1.53 -22.62
C GLN A 166 2.88 -2.39 -23.82
N ASP A 167 4.02 -2.05 -24.41
CA ASP A 167 4.64 -2.76 -25.52
C ASP A 167 5.47 -3.99 -25.06
N ALA A 168 5.74 -4.92 -25.98
CA ALA A 168 6.49 -6.14 -25.70
C ALA A 168 7.94 -5.86 -25.23
N GLY A 169 8.56 -4.79 -25.73
CA GLY A 169 9.90 -4.40 -25.29
C GLY A 169 9.94 -4.02 -23.82
N TRP A 170 8.88 -3.40 -23.30
CA TRP A 170 8.74 -3.14 -21.87
C TRP A 170 8.55 -4.41 -21.04
N TYR A 171 7.76 -5.37 -21.54
CA TYR A 171 7.57 -6.67 -20.89
C TYR A 171 8.84 -7.52 -20.88
N ASP A 172 9.70 -7.42 -21.89
CA ASP A 172 10.99 -8.14 -21.90
C ASP A 172 11.92 -7.71 -20.74
N PHE A 173 11.76 -6.49 -20.21
CA PHE A 173 12.52 -6.01 -19.06
C PHE A 173 11.90 -6.33 -17.69
N HIS A 174 10.63 -6.74 -17.65
CA HIS A 174 9.89 -6.94 -16.41
C HIS A 174 9.35 -8.37 -16.33
N GLU A 175 9.65 -9.06 -15.23
CA GLU A 175 9.11 -10.41 -15.02
C GLU A 175 7.60 -10.35 -14.71
N SER A 176 6.82 -11.26 -15.29
CA SER A 176 5.36 -11.32 -15.08
C SER A 176 4.97 -11.49 -13.61
N GLY A 177 5.78 -12.24 -12.84
CA GLY A 177 5.62 -12.39 -11.39
C GLY A 177 5.83 -11.08 -10.62
N GLU A 178 6.79 -10.26 -11.06
CA GLU A 178 7.04 -8.94 -10.47
C GLU A 178 5.84 -8.02 -10.68
N LEU A 179 5.28 -7.97 -11.89
CA LEU A 179 4.11 -7.14 -12.22
C LEU A 179 2.89 -7.51 -11.38
N THR A 180 2.64 -8.81 -11.20
CA THR A 180 1.54 -9.32 -10.38
C THR A 180 1.74 -8.96 -8.90
N SER A 181 2.96 -9.11 -8.39
CA SER A 181 3.32 -8.70 -7.02
C SER A 181 3.12 -7.20 -6.80
N ARG A 182 3.47 -6.35 -7.78
CA ARG A 182 3.24 -4.90 -7.72
C ARG A 182 1.75 -4.54 -7.62
N ILE A 183 0.86 -5.23 -8.35
CA ILE A 183 -0.60 -5.00 -8.24
C ILE A 183 -1.11 -5.28 -6.81
N ALA A 184 -0.62 -6.35 -6.19
CA ALA A 184 -1.07 -6.78 -4.87
C ALA A 184 -0.40 -5.97 -3.74
N SER A 185 0.93 -6.00 -3.69
CA SER A 185 1.74 -5.47 -2.58
C SER A 185 1.92 -3.96 -2.64
N ASP A 186 2.36 -3.41 -3.78
CA ASP A 186 2.65 -1.96 -3.87
C ASP A 186 1.36 -1.14 -3.74
N VAL A 187 0.24 -1.59 -4.33
CA VAL A 187 -1.06 -0.92 -4.14
C VAL A 187 -1.50 -1.00 -2.67
N GLN A 188 -1.32 -2.14 -2.02
CA GLN A 188 -1.66 -2.28 -0.60
C GLN A 188 -0.80 -1.37 0.28
N GLN A 189 0.48 -1.21 -0.01
CA GLN A 189 1.35 -0.25 0.69
C GLN A 189 0.87 1.20 0.52
N ILE A 190 0.39 1.57 -0.67
CA ILE A 190 -0.21 2.88 -0.91
C ILE A 190 -1.48 3.07 -0.07
N GLN A 191 -2.37 2.07 -0.05
CA GLN A 191 -3.58 2.09 0.78
C GLN A 191 -3.23 2.23 2.26
N ASP A 192 -2.25 1.47 2.73
CA ASP A 192 -1.76 1.51 4.11
C ASP A 192 -1.23 2.89 4.50
N GLY A 193 -0.47 3.56 3.62
CA GLY A 193 0.04 4.91 3.88
C GLY A 193 -1.05 5.99 3.87
N MET A 194 -2.11 5.81 3.06
CA MET A 194 -3.28 6.70 3.02
C MET A 194 -4.33 6.40 4.09
N SER A 195 -4.21 5.28 4.80
CA SER A 195 -5.19 4.77 5.76
C SER A 195 -5.20 5.58 7.08
N GLN A 196 -5.88 5.05 8.09
CA GLN A 196 -5.92 5.56 9.46
C GLN A 196 -4.55 5.87 10.07
N LYS A 197 -3.46 5.23 9.59
CA LYS A 197 -2.08 5.55 10.01
C LYS A 197 -1.77 7.04 9.79
N PHE A 198 -2.19 7.60 8.67
CA PHE A 198 -2.03 9.03 8.39
C PHE A 198 -2.84 9.90 9.38
N GLY A 199 -4.04 9.47 9.77
CA GLY A 199 -4.84 10.13 10.81
C GLY A 199 -4.14 10.14 12.18
N VAL A 200 -3.50 9.03 12.56
CA VAL A 200 -2.74 8.92 13.82
C VAL A 200 -1.61 9.95 13.90
N LEU A 201 -1.00 10.37 12.78
CA LEU A 201 -0.01 11.45 12.78
C LEU A 201 -0.61 12.77 13.29
N PHE A 202 -1.76 13.18 12.76
CA PHE A 202 -2.43 14.41 13.17
C PHE A 202 -2.94 14.32 14.60
N GLN A 203 -3.51 13.18 14.99
CA GLN A 203 -3.94 12.92 16.36
C GLN A 203 -2.78 13.08 17.34
N THR A 204 -1.63 12.49 17.01
CA THR A 204 -0.44 12.52 17.86
C THR A 204 0.15 13.92 17.97
N ILE A 205 0.27 14.65 16.86
CA ILE A 205 0.78 16.03 16.86
C ILE A 205 -0.15 16.94 17.66
N CYS A 206 -1.47 16.82 17.45
CA CYS A 206 -2.44 17.63 18.19
C CYS A 206 -2.48 17.28 19.67
N GLY A 207 -2.42 16.00 20.03
CA GLY A 207 -2.36 15.55 21.43
C GLY A 207 -1.08 16.01 22.12
N PHE A 208 0.05 16.01 21.42
CA PHE A 208 1.30 16.57 21.92
C PHE A 208 1.16 18.07 22.22
N ILE A 209 0.69 18.86 21.25
CA ILE A 209 0.52 20.31 21.40
C ILE A 209 -0.50 20.62 22.51
N ALA A 210 -1.65 19.93 22.53
CA ALA A 210 -2.70 20.15 23.52
C ALA A 210 -2.25 19.76 24.94
N GLY A 211 -1.55 18.65 25.12
CA GLY A 211 -1.06 18.22 26.43
C GLY A 211 -0.07 19.20 27.05
N TYR A 212 0.88 19.72 26.24
CA TYR A 212 1.81 20.76 26.72
C TYR A 212 1.11 22.11 26.93
N ALA A 213 0.17 22.49 26.06
CA ALA A 213 -0.60 23.72 26.22
C ALA A 213 -1.43 23.72 27.52
N ILE A 214 -2.08 22.59 27.84
CA ILE A 214 -2.80 22.40 29.12
C ILE A 214 -1.83 22.46 30.30
N GLY A 215 -0.67 21.80 30.20
CA GLY A 215 0.36 21.85 31.23
C GLY A 215 0.82 23.28 31.56
N PHE A 216 1.24 24.03 30.52
CA PHE A 216 1.69 25.42 30.67
C PHE A 216 0.59 26.37 31.16
N SER A 217 -0.66 26.14 30.78
CA SER A 217 -1.80 26.95 31.23
C SER A 217 -2.09 26.76 32.72
N LYS A 218 -1.93 25.54 33.25
CA LYS A 218 -2.27 25.20 34.63
C LYS A 218 -1.14 25.49 35.63
N CYS A 219 0.03 24.88 35.46
CA CYS A 219 1.21 25.17 36.29
C CYS A 219 2.47 25.10 35.40
N TRP A 220 2.98 26.28 34.99
CA TRP A 220 4.10 26.38 34.07
C TRP A 220 5.43 25.91 34.68
N ASP A 221 5.62 26.11 35.99
CA ASP A 221 6.83 25.71 36.72
C ASP A 221 7.00 24.18 36.79
N LEU A 222 5.94 23.45 37.16
CA LEU A 222 5.94 21.98 37.14
C LEU A 222 6.11 21.42 35.72
N THR A 223 5.47 22.04 34.73
CA THR A 223 5.58 21.63 33.32
C THR A 223 7.03 21.72 32.82
N LEU A 224 7.77 22.78 33.18
CA LEU A 224 9.19 22.94 32.82
C LEU A 224 10.08 21.85 33.45
N VAL A 225 9.82 21.47 34.70
CA VAL A 225 10.57 20.41 35.39
C VAL A 225 10.37 19.07 34.68
N ILE A 226 9.13 18.74 34.29
CA ILE A 226 8.84 17.50 33.55
C ILE A 226 9.41 17.56 32.13
N MET A 227 9.32 18.73 31.46
CA MET A 227 9.89 18.97 30.14
C MET A 227 11.41 18.76 30.11
N ALA A 228 12.12 19.02 31.21
CA ALA A 228 13.56 18.76 31.29
C ALA A 228 13.90 17.26 31.16
N VAL A 229 12.97 16.34 31.48
CA VAL A 229 13.16 14.88 31.34
C VAL A 229 12.78 14.39 29.93
N THR A 230 11.86 15.06 29.25
CA THR A 230 11.41 14.77 27.87
C THR A 230 12.55 14.52 26.87
N PRO A 231 13.61 15.36 26.75
CA PRO A 231 14.68 15.12 25.78
C PRO A 231 15.43 13.81 26.04
N PHE A 232 15.60 13.40 27.29
CA PHE A 232 16.23 12.12 27.63
C PHE A 232 15.37 10.92 27.20
N MET A 233 14.03 11.03 27.37
CA MET A 233 13.11 10.03 26.84
C MET A 233 13.18 9.95 25.31
N LEU A 234 13.16 11.10 24.63
CA LEU A 234 13.24 11.15 23.17
C LEU A 234 14.54 10.57 22.63
N ILE A 235 15.69 10.91 23.22
CA ILE A 235 16.99 10.33 22.85
C ILE A 235 16.96 8.81 23.00
N THR A 236 16.35 8.29 24.07
CA THR A 236 16.23 6.84 24.30
C THR A 236 15.36 6.17 23.23
N VAL A 237 14.23 6.77 22.86
CA VAL A 237 13.35 6.25 21.78
C VAL A 237 14.06 6.28 20.43
N LEU A 238 14.76 7.37 20.10
CA LEU A 238 15.51 7.48 18.85
C LEU A 238 16.67 6.49 18.79
N PHE A 239 17.41 6.31 19.89
CA PHE A 239 18.47 5.32 20.02
C PHE A 239 17.91 3.91 19.81
N LEU A 240 16.82 3.57 20.50
CA LEU A 240 16.15 2.29 20.36
C LEU A 240 15.72 2.04 18.91
N GLY A 241 15.04 3.01 18.28
CA GLY A 241 14.58 2.91 16.90
C GLY A 241 15.72 2.70 15.90
N PHE A 242 16.78 3.51 16.00
CA PHE A 242 17.91 3.43 15.07
C PHE A 242 18.68 2.11 15.19
N PHE A 243 19.07 1.73 16.40
CA PHE A 243 19.85 0.51 16.60
C PHE A 243 19.02 -0.76 16.41
N ALA A 244 17.77 -0.79 16.88
CA ALA A 244 16.90 -1.94 16.67
C ALA A 244 16.67 -2.19 15.18
N THR A 245 16.32 -1.17 14.38
CA THR A 245 16.14 -1.33 12.94
C THR A 245 17.43 -1.77 12.25
N LYS A 246 18.58 -1.21 12.63
CA LYS A 246 19.89 -1.59 12.06
C LYS A 246 20.26 -3.05 12.31
N PHE A 247 20.03 -3.56 13.53
CA PHE A 247 20.30 -4.97 13.86
C PHE A 247 19.27 -5.91 13.27
N THR A 248 17.99 -5.52 13.20
CA THR A 248 16.94 -6.26 12.48
C THR A 248 17.32 -6.43 11.02
N ALA A 249 17.67 -5.35 10.31
CA ALA A 249 18.03 -5.42 8.89
C ALA A 249 19.25 -6.34 8.61
N LYS A 250 20.28 -6.29 9.46
CA LYS A 250 21.42 -7.21 9.34
C LYS A 250 21.03 -8.67 9.63
N GLY A 251 20.13 -8.88 10.58
CA GLY A 251 19.58 -10.19 10.89
C GLY A 251 18.76 -10.75 9.73
N GLU A 252 17.88 -9.95 9.14
CA GLU A 252 17.05 -10.29 7.99
C GLU A 252 17.89 -10.59 6.73
N ASN A 253 18.92 -9.80 6.45
CA ASN A 253 19.83 -10.10 5.33
C ASN A 253 20.54 -11.45 5.53
N SER A 254 21.00 -11.74 6.76
CA SER A 254 21.63 -13.03 7.06
C SER A 254 20.63 -14.19 7.02
N LEU A 255 19.36 -13.92 7.34
CA LEU A 255 18.26 -14.89 7.23
C LEU A 255 17.90 -15.18 5.77
N SER A 256 17.93 -14.17 4.90
CA SER A 256 17.73 -14.33 3.46
C SER A 256 18.83 -15.20 2.85
N ASP A 257 20.11 -14.99 3.21
CA ASP A 257 21.22 -15.85 2.81
C ASP A 257 21.01 -17.32 3.23
N ALA A 258 20.58 -17.56 4.48
CA ALA A 258 20.31 -18.90 4.98
C ALA A 258 19.09 -19.52 4.28
N GLY A 259 18.06 -18.71 4.03
CA GLY A 259 16.88 -19.08 3.27
C GLY A 259 17.22 -19.54 1.85
N ALA A 260 18.12 -18.84 1.16
CA ALA A 260 18.57 -19.22 -0.18
C ALA A 260 19.28 -20.59 -0.19
N ILE A 261 20.07 -20.90 0.83
CA ILE A 261 20.71 -22.23 0.99
C ILE A 261 19.63 -23.30 1.21
N ALA A 262 18.66 -23.03 2.09
CA ALA A 262 17.58 -23.97 2.38
C ALA A 262 16.70 -24.21 1.15
N GLU A 263 16.36 -23.16 0.42
CA GLU A 263 15.58 -23.21 -0.81
C GLU A 263 16.31 -24.01 -1.90
N ALA A 264 17.61 -23.76 -2.12
CA ALA A 264 18.40 -24.51 -3.08
C ALA A 264 18.51 -26.00 -2.71
N THR A 265 18.64 -26.32 -1.42
CA THR A 265 18.75 -27.69 -0.91
C THR A 265 17.42 -28.44 -1.05
N ILE A 266 16.32 -27.83 -0.60
CA ILE A 266 14.98 -28.46 -0.63
C ILE A 266 14.47 -28.55 -2.08
N GLY A 267 14.66 -27.50 -2.88
CA GLY A 267 14.27 -27.48 -4.29
C GLY A 267 14.98 -28.56 -5.13
N ASN A 268 16.21 -28.92 -4.75
CA ASN A 268 17.00 -29.94 -5.43
C ASN A 268 17.25 -31.19 -4.56
N MET A 269 16.30 -31.54 -3.69
CA MET A 269 16.47 -32.63 -2.71
C MET A 269 16.92 -33.96 -3.34
N ARG A 270 16.41 -34.30 -4.52
CA ARG A 270 16.81 -35.53 -5.25
C ARG A 270 18.29 -35.53 -5.63
N THR A 271 18.83 -34.37 -5.98
CA THR A 271 20.26 -34.19 -6.30
C THR A 271 21.11 -34.24 -5.04
N VAL A 272 20.66 -33.62 -3.94
CA VAL A 272 21.37 -33.67 -2.66
C VAL A 272 21.46 -35.10 -2.14
N GLN A 273 20.36 -35.86 -2.22
CA GLN A 273 20.32 -37.28 -1.85
C GLN A 273 21.17 -38.17 -2.76
N SER A 274 21.17 -37.92 -4.08
CA SER A 274 21.99 -38.70 -5.00
C SER A 274 23.49 -38.45 -4.82
N LEU A 275 23.87 -37.27 -4.33
CA LEU A 275 25.24 -36.91 -3.98
C LEU A 275 25.63 -37.36 -2.56
N GLY A 276 24.68 -37.71 -1.69
CA GLY A 276 24.93 -38.13 -0.30
C GLY A 276 25.57 -37.04 0.57
N GLN A 277 25.30 -35.76 0.28
CA GLN A 277 25.89 -34.60 0.96
C GLN A 277 24.93 -33.91 1.94
N GLU A 278 23.94 -34.61 2.50
CA GLU A 278 22.94 -33.97 3.39
C GLU A 278 23.58 -33.23 4.57
N HIS A 279 24.64 -33.81 5.16
CA HIS A 279 25.35 -33.21 6.28
C HIS A 279 26.09 -31.92 5.93
N GLU A 280 26.67 -31.83 4.73
CA GLU A 280 27.45 -30.66 4.32
C GLU A 280 26.54 -29.44 4.07
N PHE A 281 25.35 -29.67 3.51
CA PHE A 281 24.33 -28.63 3.37
C PHE A 281 23.73 -28.23 4.73
N ALA A 282 23.55 -29.18 5.65
CA ALA A 282 23.11 -28.88 7.01
C ALA A 282 24.13 -28.01 7.77
N ASP A 283 25.42 -28.35 7.71
CA ASP A 283 26.49 -27.58 8.34
C ASP A 283 26.62 -26.18 7.73
N ALA A 284 26.44 -26.05 6.41
CA ALA A 284 26.44 -24.76 5.73
C ALA A 284 25.29 -23.85 6.21
N TYR A 285 24.11 -24.43 6.43
CA TYR A 285 22.96 -23.73 6.99
C TYR A 285 23.20 -23.32 8.46
N ASP A 286 23.70 -24.23 9.29
CA ASP A 286 24.00 -23.96 10.71
C ASP A 286 25.04 -22.84 10.88
N LYS A 287 26.07 -22.80 10.03
CA LYS A 287 27.07 -21.73 10.03
C LYS A 287 26.45 -20.34 9.75
N LYS A 288 25.42 -20.27 8.90
CA LYS A 288 24.67 -19.03 8.67
C LYS A 288 23.74 -18.72 9.83
N MET A 289 23.12 -19.74 10.44
CA MET A 289 22.27 -19.60 11.62
C MET A 289 23.01 -18.99 12.82
N ASP A 290 24.29 -19.31 13.02
CA ASP A 290 25.12 -18.69 14.06
C ASP A 290 25.25 -17.16 13.91
N SER A 291 25.35 -16.69 12.66
CA SER A 291 25.45 -15.26 12.36
C SER A 291 24.11 -14.56 12.65
N ILE A 292 22.99 -15.20 12.27
CA ILE A 292 21.63 -14.74 12.58
C ILE A 292 21.47 -14.61 14.09
N LYS A 293 21.80 -15.68 14.84
CA LYS A 293 21.71 -15.72 16.31
C LYS A 293 22.44 -14.54 16.96
N LYS A 294 23.67 -14.23 16.53
CA LYS A 294 24.45 -13.09 17.06
C LYS A 294 23.72 -11.76 16.89
N TYR A 295 23.17 -11.48 15.71
CA TYR A 295 22.47 -10.22 15.45
C TYR A 295 21.16 -10.11 16.24
N TYR A 296 20.39 -11.20 16.34
CA TYR A 296 19.15 -11.20 17.12
C TYR A 296 19.40 -11.10 18.63
N ILE A 297 20.48 -11.69 19.16
CA ILE A 297 20.88 -11.50 20.57
C ILE A 297 21.26 -10.04 20.83
N LEU A 298 22.07 -9.43 19.96
CA LEU A 298 22.42 -8.01 20.08
C LEU A 298 21.18 -7.10 20.00
N ARG A 299 20.27 -7.38 19.07
CA ARG A 299 18.97 -6.69 18.99
C ARG A 299 18.19 -6.83 20.29
N ALA A 300 18.07 -8.04 20.84
CA ALA A 300 17.34 -8.28 22.07
C ALA A 300 17.94 -7.51 23.25
N GLN A 301 19.27 -7.45 23.36
CA GLN A 301 19.97 -6.65 24.38
C GLN A 301 19.70 -5.15 24.21
N VAL A 302 19.80 -4.62 22.99
CA VAL A 302 19.52 -3.20 22.70
C VAL A 302 18.07 -2.85 23.04
N VAL A 303 17.12 -3.71 22.67
CA VAL A 303 15.70 -3.51 22.98
C VAL A 303 15.45 -3.57 24.48
N GLY A 304 16.01 -4.56 25.17
CA GLY A 304 15.88 -4.70 26.62
C GLY A 304 16.43 -3.49 27.39
N VAL A 305 17.66 -3.07 27.05
CA VAL A 305 18.30 -1.89 27.68
C VAL A 305 17.56 -0.61 27.30
N GLY A 306 17.13 -0.44 26.05
CA GLY A 306 16.38 0.73 25.60
C GLY A 306 15.03 0.87 26.29
N LEU A 307 14.25 -0.21 26.40
CA LEU A 307 12.99 -0.21 27.13
C LEU A 307 13.20 0.01 28.64
N GLY A 308 14.25 -0.57 29.23
CA GLY A 308 14.62 -0.34 30.62
C GLY A 308 14.96 1.13 30.90
N MET A 309 15.77 1.76 30.04
CA MET A 309 16.08 3.19 30.14
C MET A 309 14.83 4.06 29.98
N LEU A 310 13.94 3.73 29.04
CA LEU A 310 12.69 4.47 28.83
C LEU A 310 11.81 4.42 30.10
N LEU A 311 11.63 3.24 30.67
CA LEU A 311 10.87 3.05 31.91
C LEU A 311 11.54 3.75 33.10
N PHE A 312 12.87 3.74 33.19
CA PHE A 312 13.62 4.45 34.22
C PHE A 312 13.36 5.96 34.17
N PHE A 313 13.47 6.59 32.99
CA PHE A 313 13.18 8.02 32.85
C PHE A 313 11.69 8.32 33.07
N MET A 314 10.79 7.44 32.66
CA MET A 314 9.35 7.58 32.90
C MET A 314 9.04 7.58 34.41
N MET A 315 9.47 6.55 35.14
CA MET A 315 9.26 6.46 36.59
C MET A 315 10.03 7.55 37.36
N GLY A 316 11.22 7.92 36.88
CA GLY A 316 11.99 9.05 37.42
C GLY A 316 11.26 10.38 37.24
N SER A 317 10.60 10.59 36.09
CA SER A 317 9.76 11.77 35.85
C SER A 317 8.54 11.81 36.78
N LEU A 318 7.95 10.65 37.10
CA LEU A 318 6.88 10.53 38.09
C LEU A 318 7.38 10.91 39.49
N ALA A 319 8.51 10.36 39.91
CA ALA A 319 9.10 10.67 41.22
C ALA A 319 9.48 12.16 41.35
N LEU A 320 10.12 12.74 40.33
CA LEU A 320 10.47 14.16 40.29
C LEU A 320 9.24 15.06 40.25
N GLY A 321 8.26 14.71 39.42
CA GLY A 321 6.99 15.42 39.30
C GLY A 321 6.19 15.41 40.60
N SER A 322 6.12 14.28 41.29
CA SER A 322 5.47 14.17 42.61
C SER A 322 6.24 14.92 43.70
N TRP A 323 7.58 14.85 43.72
CA TRP A 323 8.40 15.59 44.69
C TRP A 323 8.25 17.10 44.51
N TYR A 324 8.43 17.61 43.29
CA TYR A 324 8.27 19.03 42.99
C TYR A 324 6.81 19.48 43.16
N GLY A 325 5.85 18.66 42.71
CA GLY A 325 4.43 18.91 42.94
C GLY A 325 4.08 19.08 44.41
N SER A 326 4.66 18.26 45.30
CA SER A 326 4.46 18.40 46.76
C SER A 326 5.03 19.72 47.32
N LEU A 327 6.11 20.25 46.73
CA LEU A 327 6.69 21.55 47.10
C LEU A 327 5.81 22.72 46.63
N VAL A 328 5.25 22.60 45.42
CA VAL A 328 4.32 23.58 44.86
C VAL A 328 3.05 23.67 45.70
N ILE A 329 2.44 22.53 46.07
CA ILE A 329 1.24 22.48 46.94
C ILE A 329 1.50 23.12 48.31
N ARG A 330 2.73 22.98 48.85
CA ARG A 330 3.15 23.60 50.12
C ARG A 330 3.45 25.11 50.01
N GLY A 331 3.14 25.73 48.87
CA GLY A 331 3.33 27.17 48.65
C GLY A 331 4.79 27.61 48.47
N LYS A 332 5.71 26.67 48.24
CA LYS A 332 7.13 26.96 47.95
C LYS A 332 7.44 27.01 46.45
N GLY A 333 6.44 26.81 45.61
CA GLY A 333 6.53 26.90 44.14
C GLY A 333 6.44 28.34 43.62
N ALA A 334 6.70 28.51 42.33
CA ALA A 334 6.57 29.81 41.66
C ALA A 334 5.12 30.08 41.25
N SER A 335 4.35 29.03 40.94
CA SER A 335 2.90 29.11 40.72
C SER A 335 2.15 29.23 42.05
N LYS A 336 1.28 30.24 42.17
CA LYS A 336 0.34 30.38 43.28
C LYS A 336 -0.97 29.67 42.90
N ASP A 337 -1.66 29.09 43.88
CA ASP A 337 -2.96 28.43 43.73
C ASP A 337 -2.99 27.09 42.95
N CYS A 338 -1.91 26.27 43.01
CA CYS A 338 -1.93 24.91 42.43
C CYS A 338 -2.46 23.88 43.47
N SER A 339 -3.62 23.26 43.18
CA SER A 339 -4.20 22.16 43.96
C SER A 339 -3.57 20.80 43.62
N ALA A 340 -3.81 19.77 44.45
CA ALA A 340 -3.34 18.41 44.22
C ALA A 340 -3.84 17.83 42.88
N GLY A 341 -5.08 18.11 42.50
CA GLY A 341 -5.65 17.74 41.20
C GLY A 341 -4.99 18.47 40.03
N THR A 342 -4.64 19.74 40.20
CA THR A 342 -3.92 20.51 39.16
C THR A 342 -2.53 19.93 38.88
N VAL A 343 -1.81 19.49 39.92
CA VAL A 343 -0.51 18.80 39.77
C VAL A 343 -0.68 17.48 39.00
N MET A 344 -1.72 16.70 39.30
CA MET A 344 -2.00 15.44 38.60
C MET A 344 -2.34 15.67 37.12
N VAL A 345 -3.14 16.70 36.81
CA VAL A 345 -3.49 17.07 35.43
C VAL A 345 -2.25 17.40 34.62
N VAL A 346 -1.40 18.29 35.15
CA VAL A 346 -0.17 18.72 34.48
C VAL A 346 0.74 17.51 34.26
N PHE A 347 0.89 16.67 35.28
CA PHE A 347 1.72 15.47 35.20
C PHE A 347 1.22 14.49 34.12
N MET A 348 -0.05 14.07 34.18
CA MET A 348 -0.60 13.09 33.24
C MET A 348 -0.66 13.63 31.80
N SER A 349 -1.04 14.90 31.62
CA SER A 349 -1.15 15.51 30.30
C SER A 349 0.21 15.60 29.59
N VAL A 350 1.26 16.02 30.32
CA VAL A 350 2.62 16.14 29.77
C VAL A 350 3.26 14.78 29.52
N LEU A 351 3.01 13.80 30.41
CA LEU A 351 3.52 12.43 30.25
C LEU A 351 2.90 11.75 29.02
N MET A 352 1.58 11.85 28.86
CA MET A 352 0.88 11.30 27.70
C MET A 352 1.35 11.96 26.41
N ALA A 353 1.46 13.30 26.38
CA ALA A 353 1.99 14.03 25.22
C ALA A 353 3.38 13.51 24.83
N THR A 354 4.27 13.35 25.80
CA THR A 354 5.64 12.86 25.58
C THR A 354 5.67 11.43 25.02
N MET A 355 4.79 10.55 25.53
CA MET A 355 4.66 9.18 25.03
C MET A 355 4.09 9.11 23.61
N SER A 356 3.18 10.02 23.26
CA SER A 356 2.57 10.04 21.93
C SER A 356 3.61 10.26 20.83
N ILE A 357 4.69 11.03 21.07
CA ILE A 357 5.77 11.20 20.06
C ILE A 357 6.35 9.86 19.60
N ALA A 358 6.51 8.89 20.50
CA ALA A 358 7.05 7.58 20.14
C ALA A 358 6.18 6.82 19.13
N GLN A 359 4.87 7.13 19.08
CA GLN A 359 3.92 6.48 18.19
C GLN A 359 3.96 7.03 16.75
N VAL A 360 4.63 8.17 16.51
CA VAL A 360 4.73 8.83 15.20
C VAL A 360 5.56 8.01 14.19
N ALA A 361 6.52 7.22 14.68
CA ALA A 361 7.50 6.53 13.84
C ALA A 361 6.86 5.56 12.83
N MET A 362 5.89 4.76 13.24
CA MET A 362 5.24 3.76 12.38
C MET A 362 4.42 4.42 11.26
N PRO A 363 3.55 5.41 11.52
CA PRO A 363 2.86 6.14 10.46
C PRO A 363 3.77 6.89 9.48
N ILE A 364 4.86 7.50 9.95
CA ILE A 364 5.85 8.14 9.05
C ILE A 364 6.46 7.09 8.12
N ASN A 365 6.82 5.93 8.66
CA ASN A 365 7.39 4.85 7.85
C ASN A 365 6.38 4.36 6.80
N ALA A 366 5.13 4.13 7.18
CA ALA A 366 4.06 3.73 6.27
C ALA A 366 3.82 4.75 5.15
N LEU A 367 3.87 6.05 5.48
CA LEU A 367 3.76 7.12 4.49
C LEU A 367 4.96 7.10 3.53
N SER A 368 6.18 6.96 4.04
CA SER A 368 7.39 6.88 3.22
C SER A 368 7.39 5.66 2.29
N THR A 369 6.94 4.50 2.76
CA THR A 369 6.81 3.30 1.91
C THR A 369 5.74 3.49 0.85
N ALA A 370 4.61 4.11 1.19
CA ALA A 370 3.56 4.44 0.23
C ALA A 370 4.04 5.40 -0.87
N GLN A 371 4.85 6.41 -0.52
CA GLN A 371 5.41 7.35 -1.50
C GLN A 371 6.37 6.67 -2.50
N ALA A 372 7.15 5.68 -2.05
CA ALA A 372 8.05 4.91 -2.90
C ALA A 372 7.28 3.90 -3.79
N ALA A 373 6.27 3.21 -3.23
CA ALA A 373 5.41 2.32 -3.99
C ALA A 373 4.58 3.08 -5.06
N ALA A 374 4.04 4.24 -4.69
CA ALA A 374 3.33 5.13 -5.61
C ALA A 374 4.22 5.59 -6.77
N TYR A 375 5.52 5.86 -6.52
CA TYR A 375 6.45 6.24 -7.58
C TYR A 375 6.53 5.19 -8.68
N ARG A 376 6.73 3.92 -8.31
CA ARG A 376 6.82 2.81 -9.28
C ARG A 376 5.52 2.62 -10.05
N ILE A 377 4.38 2.64 -9.36
CA ILE A 377 3.07 2.44 -9.98
C ILE A 377 2.74 3.61 -10.92
N TYR A 378 2.97 4.86 -10.49
CA TYR A 378 2.65 6.04 -11.29
C TYR A 378 3.56 6.18 -12.50
N GLN A 379 4.83 5.76 -12.41
CA GLN A 379 5.71 5.67 -13.58
C GLN A 379 5.14 4.78 -14.69
N THR A 380 4.59 3.61 -14.34
CA THR A 380 3.95 2.73 -15.32
C THR A 380 2.64 3.33 -15.83
N ILE A 381 1.83 3.95 -14.96
CA ILE A 381 0.56 4.57 -15.37
C ILE A 381 0.78 5.74 -16.33
N ASP A 382 1.76 6.59 -16.06
CA ASP A 382 2.07 7.78 -16.87
C ASP A 382 2.93 7.43 -18.11
N ARG A 383 3.42 6.19 -18.25
CA ARG A 383 4.19 5.76 -19.43
C ARG A 383 3.27 5.57 -20.63
N ILE A 384 3.53 6.36 -21.67
CA ILE A 384 2.97 6.16 -23.01
C ILE A 384 3.95 5.26 -23.79
N PRO A 385 3.54 4.06 -24.23
CA PRO A 385 4.40 3.15 -24.98
C PRO A 385 4.64 3.67 -26.41
N ASP A 386 5.78 3.33 -26.99
CA ASP A 386 6.12 3.71 -28.38
C ASP A 386 5.21 2.99 -29.39
N ILE A 387 4.86 1.73 -29.10
CA ILE A 387 3.90 0.93 -29.86
C ILE A 387 2.62 0.82 -29.03
N ASP A 388 1.69 1.75 -29.24
CA ASP A 388 0.44 1.84 -28.47
C ASP A 388 -0.71 1.09 -29.14
N CYS A 389 -1.17 0.00 -28.51
CA CYS A 389 -2.29 -0.81 -28.99
C CYS A 389 -3.66 -0.14 -28.85
N ARG A 390 -3.78 0.90 -28.00
CA ARG A 390 -5.05 1.62 -27.79
C ARG A 390 -5.18 2.86 -28.68
N SER A 391 -4.11 3.27 -29.34
CA SER A 391 -4.14 4.42 -30.21
C SER A 391 -5.01 4.14 -31.44
N THR A 392 -5.95 5.04 -31.72
CA THR A 392 -6.72 5.06 -32.98
C THR A 392 -5.97 5.75 -34.10
N ALA A 393 -4.75 6.23 -33.85
CA ALA A 393 -3.91 6.85 -34.87
C ALA A 393 -3.41 5.80 -35.89
N GLY A 394 -3.10 6.30 -37.09
CA GLY A 394 -2.61 5.49 -38.20
C GLY A 394 -3.63 5.30 -39.31
N LEU A 395 -3.15 4.83 -40.46
CA LEU A 395 -3.95 4.53 -41.63
C LEU A 395 -4.72 3.22 -41.41
N VAL A 396 -5.98 3.20 -41.85
CA VAL A 396 -6.86 2.03 -41.86
C VAL A 396 -7.26 1.77 -43.32
N PRO A 397 -6.45 1.02 -44.09
CA PRO A 397 -6.79 0.67 -45.47
C PRO A 397 -8.09 -0.14 -45.53
N THR A 398 -8.88 0.10 -46.58
CA THR A 398 -10.15 -0.62 -46.81
C THR A 398 -9.94 -2.06 -47.25
N GLU A 399 -8.81 -2.36 -47.90
CA GLU A 399 -8.47 -3.69 -48.39
C GLU A 399 -7.05 -4.07 -47.97
N CYS A 400 -6.85 -5.37 -47.71
CA CYS A 400 -5.55 -5.99 -47.46
C CYS A 400 -5.30 -7.03 -48.56
N ILE A 401 -4.30 -6.78 -49.42
CA ILE A 401 -3.93 -7.66 -50.52
C ILE A 401 -2.97 -8.74 -50.01
N GLY A 402 -2.08 -8.38 -49.08
CA GLY A 402 -1.21 -9.31 -48.36
C GLY A 402 0.22 -9.43 -48.90
N ASN A 403 0.75 -8.39 -49.57
CA ASN A 403 2.16 -8.36 -49.97
C ASN A 403 3.02 -7.80 -48.84
N ILE A 404 4.00 -8.57 -48.38
CA ILE A 404 4.89 -8.18 -47.28
C ILE A 404 6.29 -7.97 -47.85
N LYS A 405 6.92 -6.86 -47.50
CA LYS A 405 8.30 -6.57 -47.90
C LYS A 405 9.12 -6.04 -46.73
N LEU A 406 10.29 -6.62 -46.54
CA LEU A 406 11.32 -6.20 -45.60
C LEU A 406 12.45 -5.60 -46.44
N GLU A 407 12.82 -4.35 -46.16
CA GLU A 407 13.89 -3.63 -46.88
C GLU A 407 14.98 -3.21 -45.90
N ASP A 408 16.19 -3.74 -46.07
CA ASP A 408 17.38 -3.52 -45.24
C ASP A 408 17.08 -3.55 -43.72
N VAL A 409 16.33 -4.57 -43.28
CA VAL A 409 15.85 -4.61 -41.89
C VAL A 409 16.98 -4.96 -40.93
N GLN A 410 17.27 -4.03 -40.01
CA GLN A 410 18.25 -4.17 -38.95
C GLN A 410 17.54 -4.17 -37.59
N PHE A 411 17.85 -5.16 -36.75
CA PHE A 411 17.12 -5.34 -35.50
C PHE A 411 18.00 -5.80 -34.33
N ARG A 412 17.65 -5.28 -33.15
CA ARG A 412 18.25 -5.59 -31.84
C ARG A 412 17.14 -5.64 -30.80
N TYR A 413 17.13 -6.65 -29.94
CA TYR A 413 16.19 -6.68 -28.82
C TYR A 413 16.55 -5.59 -27.80
N PRO A 414 15.56 -4.88 -27.22
CA PRO A 414 15.80 -3.84 -26.22
C PRO A 414 16.65 -4.34 -25.04
N THR A 415 16.42 -5.57 -24.58
CA THR A 415 17.17 -6.20 -23.48
C THR A 415 18.64 -6.51 -23.82
N ARG A 416 19.02 -6.51 -25.10
CA ARG A 416 20.37 -6.87 -25.58
C ARG A 416 20.84 -5.90 -26.67
N PRO A 417 21.04 -4.61 -26.36
CA PRO A 417 21.31 -3.56 -27.36
C PRO A 417 22.65 -3.75 -28.10
N ASN A 418 23.58 -4.51 -27.52
CA ASN A 418 24.90 -4.78 -28.10
C ASN A 418 24.90 -5.95 -29.09
N LYS A 419 23.83 -6.77 -29.12
CA LYS A 419 23.75 -7.95 -29.98
C LYS A 419 22.82 -7.68 -31.15
N GLN A 420 23.39 -7.56 -32.34
CA GLN A 420 22.63 -7.47 -33.57
C GLN A 420 22.09 -8.84 -33.97
N ILE A 421 20.77 -8.92 -34.18
CA ILE A 421 20.09 -10.16 -34.58
C ILE A 421 19.89 -10.17 -36.10
N LEU A 422 19.37 -9.07 -36.66
CA LEU A 422 19.19 -8.90 -38.10
C LEU A 422 20.15 -7.82 -38.61
N GLY A 423 20.86 -8.14 -39.69
CA GLY A 423 21.99 -7.39 -40.25
C GLY A 423 21.70 -6.55 -41.48
N GLY A 424 20.43 -6.36 -41.86
CA GLY A 424 20.04 -5.87 -43.19
C GLY A 424 19.35 -6.99 -43.98
N LEU A 425 18.17 -7.42 -43.51
CA LEU A 425 17.39 -8.47 -44.14
C LEU A 425 16.49 -7.87 -45.23
N ASP A 426 16.65 -8.33 -46.46
CA ASP A 426 15.74 -8.09 -47.58
C ASP A 426 14.91 -9.34 -47.87
N LEU A 427 13.59 -9.21 -47.82
CA LEU A 427 12.65 -10.30 -48.07
C LEU A 427 11.37 -9.76 -48.70
N GLU A 428 10.91 -10.38 -49.78
CA GLU A 428 9.64 -10.05 -50.43
C GLU A 428 8.76 -11.31 -50.46
N ILE A 429 7.53 -11.18 -49.98
CA ILE A 429 6.51 -12.24 -49.93
C ILE A 429 5.28 -11.71 -50.67
N LYS A 430 4.92 -12.35 -51.78
CA LYS A 430 3.78 -11.92 -52.60
C LYS A 430 2.49 -12.59 -52.13
N LYS A 431 1.36 -11.97 -52.44
CA LYS A 431 0.03 -12.53 -52.17
C LYS A 431 -0.07 -13.98 -52.65
N GLY A 432 -0.50 -14.87 -51.76
CA GLY A 432 -0.76 -16.27 -52.05
C GLY A 432 0.49 -17.17 -52.03
N GLU A 433 1.68 -16.60 -51.79
CA GLU A 433 2.89 -17.39 -51.62
C GLU A 433 3.02 -17.92 -50.18
N THR A 434 3.44 -19.19 -50.07
CA THR A 434 3.82 -19.79 -48.79
C THR A 434 5.35 -19.82 -48.72
N VAL A 435 5.92 -19.04 -47.79
CA VAL A 435 7.37 -18.92 -47.62
C VAL A 435 7.82 -19.64 -46.35
N ALA A 436 8.88 -20.44 -46.45
CA ALA A 436 9.48 -21.15 -45.32
C ALA A 436 10.84 -20.53 -44.95
N LEU A 437 10.99 -20.10 -43.69
CA LEU A 437 12.25 -19.58 -43.15
C LEU A 437 13.04 -20.72 -42.49
N VAL A 438 14.17 -21.10 -43.09
CA VAL A 438 15.04 -22.18 -42.59
C VAL A 438 16.39 -21.61 -42.16
N GLY A 439 16.93 -22.11 -41.04
CA GLY A 439 18.25 -21.70 -40.56
C GLY A 439 18.55 -22.21 -39.16
N ALA A 440 19.81 -22.06 -38.73
CA ALA A 440 20.27 -22.47 -37.41
C ALA A 440 19.49 -21.79 -36.27
N SER A 441 19.50 -22.37 -35.07
CA SER A 441 18.88 -21.74 -33.90
C SER A 441 19.50 -20.36 -33.64
N GLY A 442 18.67 -19.37 -33.33
CA GLY A 442 19.11 -17.99 -33.05
C GLY A 442 19.41 -17.11 -34.27
N CYS A 443 19.17 -17.57 -35.50
CA CYS A 443 19.40 -16.75 -36.72
C CYS A 443 18.30 -15.70 -37.02
N GLY A 444 17.35 -15.47 -36.11
CA GLY A 444 16.34 -14.42 -36.24
C GLY A 444 15.00 -14.81 -36.89
N LYS A 445 14.71 -16.10 -37.13
CA LYS A 445 13.45 -16.56 -37.75
C LYS A 445 12.19 -16.04 -37.03
N SER A 446 12.09 -16.31 -35.73
CA SER A 446 10.97 -15.85 -34.92
C SER A 446 10.94 -14.31 -34.81
N THR A 447 12.11 -13.68 -34.81
CA THR A 447 12.25 -12.23 -34.83
C THR A 447 11.66 -11.60 -36.09
N THR A 448 11.86 -12.21 -37.27
CA THR A 448 11.22 -11.77 -38.51
C THR A 448 9.69 -11.80 -38.40
N ILE A 449 9.13 -12.87 -37.81
CA ILE A 449 7.67 -13.00 -37.60
C ILE A 449 7.17 -11.95 -36.60
N GLN A 450 7.92 -11.65 -35.54
CA GLN A 450 7.60 -10.61 -34.56
C GLN A 450 7.61 -9.20 -35.16
N LEU A 451 8.52 -8.92 -36.10
CA LEU A 451 8.59 -7.63 -36.81
C LEU A 451 7.41 -7.43 -37.77
N VAL A 452 7.00 -8.49 -38.48
CA VAL A 452 5.80 -8.43 -39.35
C VAL A 452 4.52 -8.16 -38.55
N GLN A 453 4.42 -8.70 -37.34
CA GLN A 453 3.32 -8.42 -36.41
C GLN A 453 3.41 -7.06 -35.71
N ARG A 454 4.51 -6.32 -35.95
CA ARG A 454 4.86 -5.08 -35.23
C ARG A 454 4.77 -5.27 -33.71
N VAL A 455 5.35 -6.37 -33.22
CA VAL A 455 5.62 -6.59 -31.79
C VAL A 455 6.80 -5.72 -31.37
N TYR A 456 7.76 -5.56 -32.28
CA TYR A 456 8.88 -4.63 -32.18
C TYR A 456 8.96 -3.80 -33.46
N ASP A 457 9.54 -2.61 -33.35
CA ASP A 457 9.93 -1.81 -34.51
C ASP A 457 11.41 -2.08 -34.87
N PRO A 458 11.76 -2.08 -36.18
CA PRO A 458 13.14 -2.24 -36.61
C PRO A 458 13.98 -1.02 -36.22
N VAL A 459 15.27 -1.25 -35.92
CA VAL A 459 16.24 -0.18 -35.60
C VAL A 459 16.68 0.56 -36.87
N GLY A 460 16.73 -0.16 -38.00
CA GLY A 460 17.04 0.37 -39.32
C GLY A 460 16.27 -0.39 -40.40
N GLY A 461 16.08 0.24 -41.56
CA GLY A 461 15.23 -0.27 -42.63
C GLY A 461 13.74 -0.04 -42.37
N LYS A 462 12.90 -0.77 -43.10
CA LYS A 462 11.44 -0.74 -42.93
C LYS A 462 10.79 -2.07 -43.29
N VAL A 463 9.63 -2.30 -42.69
CA VAL A 463 8.73 -3.41 -43.03
C VAL A 463 7.46 -2.79 -43.59
N THR A 464 7.02 -3.26 -44.74
CA THR A 464 5.83 -2.72 -45.43
C THR A 464 4.81 -3.82 -45.71
N LEU A 465 3.53 -3.47 -45.57
CA LEU A 465 2.38 -4.26 -46.00
C LEU A 465 1.67 -3.50 -47.13
N ASP A 466 1.59 -4.11 -48.31
CA ASP A 466 1.00 -3.53 -49.52
C ASP A 466 1.57 -2.14 -49.89
N GLY A 467 2.87 -1.96 -49.63
CA GLY A 467 3.61 -0.72 -49.90
C GLY A 467 3.56 0.33 -48.79
N ASN A 468 2.69 0.16 -47.78
CA ASN A 468 2.62 1.05 -46.62
C ASN A 468 3.55 0.56 -45.51
N ASP A 469 4.29 1.47 -44.87
CA ASP A 469 5.13 1.12 -43.71
C ASP A 469 4.24 0.69 -42.54
N LEU A 470 4.61 -0.41 -41.86
CA LEU A 470 3.86 -0.90 -40.70
C LEU A 470 3.73 0.16 -39.59
N ARG A 471 4.67 1.11 -39.50
CA ARG A 471 4.65 2.21 -38.52
C ARG A 471 3.53 3.22 -38.75
N GLU A 472 3.08 3.36 -39.99
CA GLU A 472 2.04 4.31 -40.40
C GLU A 472 0.63 3.71 -40.29
N LEU A 473 0.52 2.39 -40.25
CA LEU A 473 -0.74 1.67 -40.11
C LEU A 473 -1.25 1.67 -38.66
N ASN A 474 -2.57 1.66 -38.51
CA ASN A 474 -3.18 1.44 -37.21
C ASN A 474 -2.88 0.01 -36.71
N LEU A 475 -2.40 -0.11 -35.47
CA LEU A 475 -1.92 -1.39 -34.92
C LEU A 475 -3.06 -2.41 -34.74
N LYS A 476 -4.24 -1.95 -34.30
CA LYS A 476 -5.41 -2.82 -34.11
C LYS A 476 -5.86 -3.40 -35.45
N TRP A 477 -5.95 -2.54 -36.46
CA TRP A 477 -6.26 -2.97 -37.83
C TRP A 477 -5.23 -3.96 -38.37
N LEU A 478 -3.92 -3.67 -38.23
CA LEU A 478 -2.84 -4.53 -38.71
C LEU A 478 -2.94 -5.94 -38.11
N ARG A 479 -3.11 -6.04 -36.79
CA ARG A 479 -3.16 -7.33 -36.08
C ARG A 479 -4.42 -8.13 -36.39
N ASN A 480 -5.55 -7.47 -36.70
CA ASN A 480 -6.77 -8.16 -37.16
C ASN A 480 -6.60 -8.85 -38.53
N GLN A 481 -5.59 -8.47 -39.32
CA GLN A 481 -5.29 -9.12 -40.61
C GLN A 481 -4.32 -10.31 -40.48
N ILE A 482 -3.68 -10.51 -39.31
CA ILE A 482 -2.60 -11.48 -39.13
C ILE A 482 -3.03 -12.55 -38.12
N GLY A 483 -3.06 -13.81 -38.55
CA GLY A 483 -3.15 -14.98 -37.65
C GLY A 483 -1.76 -15.48 -37.25
N LEU A 484 -1.54 -15.74 -35.96
CA LEU A 484 -0.31 -16.34 -35.45
C LEU A 484 -0.62 -17.69 -34.77
N VAL A 485 0.17 -18.71 -35.13
CA VAL A 485 0.25 -19.95 -34.36
C VAL A 485 1.60 -19.99 -33.66
N GLY A 486 1.59 -19.87 -32.33
CA GLY A 486 2.80 -19.90 -31.50
C GLY A 486 3.44 -21.29 -31.45
N GLN A 487 4.74 -21.33 -31.14
CA GLN A 487 5.46 -22.60 -30.97
C GLN A 487 4.95 -23.40 -29.76
N GLU A 488 4.59 -22.71 -28.69
CA GLU A 488 3.95 -23.26 -27.51
C GLU A 488 2.56 -22.59 -27.39
N PRO A 489 1.45 -23.31 -27.67
CA PRO A 489 0.13 -22.74 -27.55
C PRO A 489 -0.21 -22.51 -26.07
N ILE A 490 -0.71 -21.33 -25.75
CA ILE A 490 -1.18 -20.96 -24.42
C ILE A 490 -2.69 -20.82 -24.49
N LEU A 491 -3.40 -21.60 -23.67
CA LEU A 491 -4.85 -21.49 -23.48
C LEU A 491 -5.12 -20.71 -22.19
N PHE A 492 -6.17 -19.89 -22.21
CA PHE A 492 -6.65 -19.21 -21.03
C PHE A 492 -7.52 -20.16 -20.20
N ALA A 493 -7.54 -19.93 -18.88
CA ALA A 493 -8.31 -20.71 -17.90
C ALA A 493 -9.82 -20.44 -18.03
N CYS A 494 -10.39 -20.92 -19.13
CA CYS A 494 -11.78 -20.79 -19.52
C CYS A 494 -12.17 -22.00 -20.39
N THR A 495 -13.40 -22.05 -20.89
CA THR A 495 -13.86 -23.19 -21.70
C THR A 495 -13.13 -23.26 -23.04
N ILE A 496 -13.13 -24.44 -23.66
CA ILE A 496 -12.61 -24.62 -25.03
C ILE A 496 -13.33 -23.66 -26.00
N ARG A 497 -14.66 -23.54 -25.86
CA ARG A 497 -15.50 -22.60 -26.60
C ARG A 497 -14.95 -21.17 -26.51
N GLU A 498 -14.77 -20.67 -25.29
CA GLU A 498 -14.30 -19.30 -25.05
C GLU A 498 -12.89 -19.09 -25.64
N ASN A 499 -11.98 -20.05 -25.50
CA ASN A 499 -10.65 -19.98 -26.11
C ASN A 499 -10.69 -19.86 -27.64
N ILE A 500 -11.59 -20.59 -28.32
CA ILE A 500 -11.74 -20.50 -29.78
C ILE A 500 -12.34 -19.14 -30.16
N MET A 501 -13.36 -18.69 -29.42
CA MET A 501 -14.05 -17.42 -29.68
C MET A 501 -13.14 -16.19 -29.50
N LEU A 502 -12.10 -16.27 -28.66
CA LEU A 502 -11.08 -15.21 -28.54
C LEU A 502 -10.33 -14.92 -29.85
N GLY A 503 -10.35 -15.84 -30.82
CA GLY A 503 -9.73 -15.67 -32.14
C GLY A 503 -10.58 -14.86 -33.14
N ALA A 504 -11.81 -14.47 -32.76
CA ALA A 504 -12.69 -13.68 -33.62
C ALA A 504 -12.09 -12.31 -33.96
N ARG A 505 -12.43 -11.80 -35.14
CA ARG A 505 -12.04 -10.43 -35.49
C ARG A 505 -12.81 -9.43 -34.64
N ASP A 506 -12.16 -8.31 -34.37
CA ASP A 506 -12.76 -7.21 -33.62
C ASP A 506 -14.08 -6.75 -34.24
N GLY A 507 -15.17 -6.80 -33.46
CA GLY A 507 -16.52 -6.44 -33.90
C GLY A 507 -17.33 -7.57 -34.55
N GLU A 508 -16.75 -8.77 -34.72
CA GLU A 508 -17.46 -9.96 -35.17
C GLU A 508 -17.78 -10.87 -33.97
N THR A 509 -19.03 -11.33 -33.89
CA THR A 509 -19.44 -12.40 -32.96
C THR A 509 -19.68 -13.67 -33.77
N PRO A 510 -18.75 -14.64 -33.76
CA PRO A 510 -18.91 -15.86 -34.53
C PRO A 510 -20.12 -16.65 -34.03
N THR A 511 -20.81 -17.26 -34.98
CA THR A 511 -21.85 -18.23 -34.65
C THR A 511 -21.23 -19.54 -34.18
N GLU A 512 -22.01 -20.32 -33.44
CA GLU A 512 -21.60 -21.65 -32.98
C GLU A 512 -21.20 -22.57 -34.14
N GLU A 513 -21.90 -22.44 -35.27
CA GLU A 513 -21.67 -23.21 -36.49
C GLU A 513 -20.29 -22.88 -37.08
N GLU A 514 -19.94 -21.60 -37.18
CA GLU A 514 -18.62 -21.14 -37.64
C GLU A 514 -17.49 -21.60 -36.71
N MET A 515 -17.72 -21.60 -35.39
CA MET A 515 -16.75 -22.14 -34.43
C MET A 515 -16.50 -23.63 -34.66
N ILE A 516 -17.56 -24.42 -34.85
CA ILE A 516 -17.46 -25.86 -35.12
C ILE A 516 -16.77 -26.11 -36.46
N GLU A 517 -17.07 -25.32 -37.50
CA GLU A 517 -16.38 -25.40 -38.79
C GLU A 517 -14.88 -25.11 -38.66
N CYS A 518 -14.49 -24.06 -37.92
CA CYS A 518 -13.08 -23.77 -37.64
C CYS A 518 -12.40 -24.91 -36.90
N ALA A 519 -13.06 -25.49 -35.89
CA ALA A 519 -12.54 -26.64 -35.16
C ALA A 519 -12.41 -27.90 -36.06
N LYS A 520 -13.31 -28.10 -37.03
CA LYS A 520 -13.19 -29.17 -38.03
C LYS A 520 -12.00 -28.92 -38.97
N MET A 521 -11.82 -27.70 -39.46
CA MET A 521 -10.68 -27.33 -40.30
C MET A 521 -9.34 -27.51 -39.58
N ALA A 522 -9.30 -27.28 -38.26
CA ALA A 522 -8.14 -27.51 -37.41
C ALA A 522 -7.97 -28.99 -36.97
N ASN A 523 -8.83 -29.92 -37.42
CA ASN A 523 -8.89 -31.32 -36.98
C ASN A 523 -9.08 -31.49 -35.45
N ALA A 524 -9.70 -30.52 -34.80
CA ALA A 524 -9.92 -30.48 -33.36
C ALA A 524 -11.31 -30.98 -32.94
N HIS A 525 -12.31 -30.88 -33.82
CA HIS A 525 -13.71 -31.17 -33.48
C HIS A 525 -13.93 -32.59 -32.93
N GLU A 526 -13.27 -33.61 -33.50
CA GLU A 526 -13.45 -34.99 -33.05
C GLU A 526 -12.99 -35.17 -31.60
N PHE A 527 -11.77 -34.74 -31.24
CA PHE A 527 -11.29 -34.93 -29.88
C PHE A 527 -12.10 -34.12 -28.86
N ILE A 528 -12.49 -32.88 -29.22
CA ILE A 528 -13.28 -32.02 -28.34
C ILE A 528 -14.64 -32.68 -28.06
N SER A 529 -15.27 -33.24 -29.08
CA SER A 529 -16.59 -33.90 -28.95
C SER A 529 -16.57 -35.17 -28.11
N HIS A 530 -15.39 -35.79 -27.92
CA HIS A 530 -15.23 -36.95 -27.04
C HIS A 530 -14.96 -36.58 -25.58
N LEU A 531 -14.74 -35.29 -25.27
CA LEU A 531 -14.59 -34.83 -23.90
C LEU A 531 -15.94 -34.88 -23.16
N PRO A 532 -15.97 -35.12 -21.84
CA PRO A 532 -17.21 -35.25 -21.07
C PRO A 532 -18.18 -34.06 -21.20
N GLU A 533 -17.63 -32.85 -21.34
CA GLU A 533 -18.40 -31.60 -21.48
C GLU A 533 -18.25 -30.97 -22.88
N GLY A 534 -17.66 -31.70 -23.83
CA GLY A 534 -17.47 -31.21 -25.19
C GLY A 534 -16.70 -29.88 -25.23
N TYR A 535 -17.29 -28.88 -25.91
CA TYR A 535 -16.75 -27.52 -26.01
C TYR A 535 -16.83 -26.70 -24.72
N ASP A 536 -17.65 -27.12 -23.75
CA ASP A 536 -17.78 -26.44 -22.46
C ASP A 536 -16.75 -26.96 -21.43
N THR A 537 -15.89 -27.90 -21.83
CA THR A 537 -14.78 -28.37 -21.00
C THR A 537 -13.83 -27.21 -20.65
N MET A 538 -13.54 -27.04 -19.37
CA MET A 538 -12.55 -26.08 -18.85
C MET A 538 -11.13 -26.57 -19.11
N VAL A 539 -10.24 -25.68 -19.56
CA VAL A 539 -8.83 -25.99 -19.88
C VAL A 539 -7.85 -25.23 -19.01
#